data_AF-A0A009RQA2-F1
#
_entry.id   AF-A0A009RQA2-F1
#
_cell.length_a   1.000
_cell.length_b   1.000
_cell.length_c   1.000
_cell.angle_alpha   90.00
_cell.angle_beta   90.00
_cell.angle_gamma   90.00
#
_symmetry.space_group_name_H-M   'P 1'
#
loop_
_entity.id
_entity.type
_entity.pdbx_description
1 polymer ?
#
loop_
_entity_poly.entity_id
_entity_poly.type
_entity_poly.pdbx_seq_one_letter_code
_entity_poly.pdbx_strand_id
1 'polypeptide(L)'
;FAGSIVMLFSLLPKELVAALAGLALLGAIATNISVAMKNDGQRDAALITFLASASGMHFLGLSSVFWGICIGVIAHFILTPRSTPATN
;
A
#
# COMPACT_ATOMS: atom_id res chain seq x y z
N PHE A 1 17.02 27.91 -8.42
CA PHE A 1 15.99 27.74 -7.38
C PHE A 1 16.09 26.40 -6.66
N ALA A 2 16.02 25.24 -7.33
CA ALA A 2 16.21 23.94 -6.67
C ALA A 2 17.58 23.79 -5.96
N GLY A 3 18.68 24.25 -6.59
CA GLY A 3 20.03 24.18 -5.98
C GLY A 3 20.20 24.96 -4.68
N SER A 4 19.54 26.12 -4.54
CA SER A 4 19.59 26.93 -3.31
C SER A 4 18.83 26.26 -2.15
N ILE A 5 17.71 25.59 -2.46
CA ILE A 5 16.91 24.83 -1.49
C ILE A 5 17.68 23.58 -1.02
N VAL A 6 18.32 22.85 -1.94
CA VAL A 6 19.18 21.70 -1.59
C VAL A 6 20.34 22.13 -0.70
N MET A 7 20.97 23.27 -0.99
CA MET A 7 22.05 23.82 -0.16
C MET A 7 21.55 24.18 1.25
N LEU A 8 20.37 24.79 1.36
CA LEU A 8 19.71 25.08 2.63
C LEU A 8 19.41 23.81 3.44
N PHE A 9 18.86 22.76 2.81
CA PHE A 9 18.64 21.48 3.48
C PHE A 9 19.95 20.78 3.87
N SER A 10 21.04 20.98 3.12
CA SER A 10 22.37 20.47 3.46
C SER A 10 23.00 21.16 4.68
N LEU A 11 22.51 22.35 5.05
CA LEU A 11 22.88 23.06 6.28
C LEU A 11 22.06 22.61 7.50
N LEU A 12 20.96 21.87 7.29
CA LEU A 12 20.11 21.36 8.36
C LEU A 12 20.59 19.99 8.87
N PRO A 13 20.37 19.66 10.15
CA PRO A 13 20.60 18.32 10.69
C PRO A 13 19.79 17.26 9.94
N LYS A 14 20.41 16.11 9.64
CA LYS A 14 19.77 15.00 8.92
C LYS A 14 18.52 14.47 9.63
N GLU A 15 18.47 14.58 10.96
CA GLU A 15 17.34 14.17 11.79
C GLU A 15 16.10 15.04 11.51
N LEU A 16 16.27 16.35 11.33
CA LEU A 16 15.18 17.29 11.04
C LEU A 16 14.61 17.05 9.64
N VAL A 17 15.48 16.82 8.65
CA VAL A 17 15.05 16.51 7.28
C VAL A 17 14.30 15.18 7.24
N ALA A 18 14.79 14.16 7.93
CA ALA A 18 14.10 12.87 8.05
C ALA A 18 12.74 13.00 8.75
N ALA A 19 12.65 13.79 9.82
CA ALA A 19 11.39 14.05 10.51
C ALA A 19 10.37 14.76 9.60
N LEU A 20 10.81 15.78 8.85
CA LEU A 20 9.95 16.56 7.95
C LEU A 20 9.50 15.72 6.74
N ALA A 21 10.40 14.87 6.20
CA ALA A 21 10.05 13.89 5.17
C ALA A 21 9.05 12.86 5.69
N GLY A 22 9.22 12.35 6.91
CA GLY A 22 8.26 11.47 7.57
C GLY A 22 6.89 12.14 7.76
N LEU A 23 6.87 13.40 8.20
CA LEU A 23 5.64 14.18 8.36
C LEU A 23 4.90 14.37 7.03
N ALA A 24 5.64 14.65 5.95
CA ALA A 24 5.09 14.76 4.60
C ALA A 24 4.53 13.43 4.09
N LEU A 25 5.21 12.31 4.39
CA LEU A 25 4.77 10.97 4.02
C LEU A 25 3.46 10.58 4.71
N LEU A 26 3.24 10.97 5.97
CA LEU A 26 2.00 10.70 6.70
C LEU A 26 0.76 11.26 5.97
N GLY A 27 0.85 12.49 5.45
CA GLY A 27 -0.24 13.11 4.70
C GLY A 27 -0.54 12.39 3.38
N ALA A 28 0.50 11.97 2.66
CA ALA A 28 0.37 11.19 1.43
C ALA A 28 -0.25 9.80 1.69
N ILE A 29 0.19 9.11 2.75
CA ILE A 29 -0.36 7.81 3.15
C ILE A 29 -1.84 7.93 3.53
N ALA A 30 -2.20 8.91 4.34
CA ALA A 30 -3.60 9.11 4.78
C ALA A 30 -4.54 9.35 3.58
N THR A 31 -4.12 10.17 2.62
CA THR A 31 -4.86 10.39 1.37
C THR A 31 -5.04 9.11 0.57
N ASN A 32 -3.96 8.36 0.35
CA ASN A 32 -4.00 7.14 -0.46
C ASN A 32 -4.86 6.04 0.18
N ILE A 33 -4.82 5.89 1.51
CA ILE A 33 -5.70 4.97 2.24
C ILE A 33 -7.16 5.40 2.10
N SER A 34 -7.46 6.69 2.27
CA SER A 34 -8.84 7.20 2.15
C SER A 34 -9.41 6.93 0.75
N VAL A 35 -8.60 7.09 -0.29
CA VAL A 35 -8.97 6.76 -1.68
C VAL A 35 -9.15 5.25 -1.88
N ALA A 36 -8.24 4.42 -1.35
CA ALA A 36 -8.33 2.97 -1.46
C ALA A 36 -9.54 2.38 -0.70
N MET A 37 -9.88 2.97 0.44
CA MET A 37 -11.01 2.59 1.29
C MET A 37 -12.36 3.12 0.79
N LYS A 38 -12.37 4.00 -0.21
CA LYS A 38 -13.61 4.65 -0.71
C LYS A 38 -14.56 3.67 -1.40
N ASN A 39 -14.08 2.53 -1.87
CA ASN A 39 -14.86 1.62 -2.69
C ASN A 39 -15.14 0.34 -1.90
N ASP A 40 -16.40 0.17 -1.46
CA ASP A 40 -16.79 -0.82 -0.44
C ASP A 40 -16.41 -2.26 -0.78
N GLY A 41 -16.44 -2.65 -2.07
CA GLY A 41 -16.07 -3.99 -2.51
C GLY A 41 -14.58 -4.34 -2.42
N GLN A 42 -13.69 -3.34 -2.26
CA GLN A 42 -12.24 -3.53 -2.22
C GLN A 42 -11.59 -3.05 -0.92
N ARG A 43 -12.41 -2.66 0.08
CA ARG A 43 -11.95 -2.22 1.40
C ARG A 43 -11.17 -3.30 2.15
N ASP A 44 -11.70 -4.52 2.19
CA ASP A 44 -11.04 -5.62 2.89
C ASP A 44 -9.71 -5.99 2.23
N ALA A 45 -9.67 -6.05 0.89
CA ALA A 45 -8.44 -6.29 0.14
C ALA A 45 -7.40 -5.17 0.35
N ALA A 46 -7.82 -3.90 0.38
CA ALA A 46 -6.96 -2.76 0.63
C ALA A 46 -6.39 -2.76 2.07
N LEU A 47 -7.20 -3.12 3.08
CA LEU A 47 -6.74 -3.27 4.46
C LEU A 47 -5.73 -4.40 4.62
N ILE A 48 -6.01 -5.56 4.05
CA ILE A 48 -5.09 -6.71 4.09
C ILE A 48 -3.77 -6.35 3.43
N THR A 49 -3.81 -5.69 2.27
CA THR A 49 -2.59 -5.26 1.55
C THR A 49 -1.82 -4.19 2.31
N PHE A 50 -2.52 -3.22 2.91
CA PHE A 50 -1.88 -2.18 3.73
C PHE A 50 -1.25 -2.76 5.01
N LEU A 51 -1.98 -3.61 5.74
CA LEU A 51 -1.47 -4.32 6.92
C LEU A 51 -0.31 -5.24 6.56
N ALA A 52 -0.37 -5.93 5.43
CA ALA A 52 0.71 -6.76 4.92
C ALA A 52 1.99 -5.94 4.65
N SER A 53 1.84 -4.80 3.95
CA SER A 53 2.95 -3.91 3.61
C SER A 53 3.53 -3.21 4.85
N ALA A 54 2.68 -2.79 5.80
CA ALA A 54 3.10 -2.14 7.04
C ALA A 54 3.65 -3.10 8.10
N SER A 55 3.25 -4.36 8.10
CA SER A 55 3.66 -5.35 9.11
C SER A 55 5.11 -5.79 8.99
N GLY A 56 5.80 -5.54 7.87
CA GLY A 56 7.19 -5.97 7.67
C GLY A 56 7.40 -7.48 7.86
N MET A 57 6.33 -8.29 7.76
CA MET A 57 6.31 -9.68 8.19
C MET A 57 7.08 -10.55 7.18
N HIS A 58 8.33 -10.83 7.54
CA HIS A 58 9.29 -11.56 6.71
C HIS A 58 9.29 -13.02 7.14
N PHE A 59 8.25 -13.79 6.80
CA PHE A 59 8.18 -15.17 7.29
C PHE A 59 9.03 -16.17 6.52
N LEU A 60 9.72 -15.79 5.42
CA LEU A 60 10.58 -16.69 4.64
C LEU A 60 11.52 -15.97 3.63
N GLY A 61 11.72 -14.65 3.75
CA GLY A 61 12.31 -13.87 2.64
C GLY A 61 11.28 -13.26 1.68
N LEU A 62 9.99 -13.54 1.89
CA LEU A 62 8.87 -13.13 1.04
C LEU A 62 7.81 -12.40 1.87
N SER A 63 7.42 -11.20 1.42
CA SER A 63 6.44 -10.31 2.09
C SER A 63 5.04 -10.92 2.12
N SER A 64 4.26 -10.66 3.17
CA SER A 64 2.85 -11.07 3.32
C SER A 64 1.93 -10.61 2.19
N VAL A 65 2.34 -9.58 1.41
CA VAL A 65 1.68 -9.17 0.17
C VAL A 65 1.66 -10.31 -0.86
N PHE A 66 2.73 -11.12 -0.92
CA PHE A 66 2.82 -12.27 -1.83
C PHE A 66 1.82 -13.36 -1.46
N TRP A 67 1.77 -13.75 -0.18
CA TRP A 67 0.81 -14.75 0.30
C TRP A 67 -0.63 -14.24 0.23
N GLY A 68 -0.86 -12.93 0.42
CA GLY A 68 -2.15 -12.28 0.22
C GLY A 68 -2.64 -12.36 -1.23
N ILE A 69 -1.78 -12.05 -2.21
CA ILE A 69 -2.11 -12.22 -3.64
C ILE A 69 -2.30 -13.71 -4.00
N CYS A 70 -1.43 -14.61 -3.53
CA CYS A 70 -1.54 -16.04 -3.82
C CYS A 70 -2.87 -16.61 -3.30
N ILE A 71 -3.23 -16.33 -2.05
CA ILE A 71 -4.51 -16.78 -1.47
C ILE A 71 -5.69 -16.11 -2.18
N GLY A 72 -5.61 -14.82 -2.50
CA GLY A 72 -6.65 -14.10 -3.23
C GLY A 72 -6.90 -14.66 -4.63
N VAL A 73 -5.83 -14.99 -5.38
CA VAL A 73 -5.92 -15.62 -6.70
C VAL A 73 -6.45 -17.04 -6.60
N ILE A 74 -5.98 -17.84 -5.64
CA ILE A 74 -6.46 -19.20 -5.41
C ILE A 74 -7.95 -19.18 -5.05
N ALA A 75 -8.38 -18.29 -4.16
CA ALA A 75 -9.77 -18.11 -3.78
C ALA A 75 -10.61 -17.64 -4.96
N HIS A 76 -10.14 -16.67 -5.75
CA HIS A 76 -10.82 -16.24 -6.96
C HIS A 76 -10.96 -17.39 -7.97
N PHE A 77 -9.93 -18.21 -8.14
CA PHE A 77 -9.96 -19.34 -9.08
C PHE A 77 -10.86 -20.49 -8.60
N ILE A 78 -10.94 -20.71 -7.29
CA ILE A 78 -11.83 -21.71 -6.65
C ILE A 78 -13.28 -21.24 -6.59
N LEU A 79 -13.51 -19.95 -6.34
CA LEU A 79 -14.82 -19.33 -6.13
C LEU A 79 -15.34 -18.57 -7.36
N THR A 80 -14.70 -18.69 -8.52
CA THR A 80 -15.32 -18.31 -9.80
C THR A 80 -15.98 -19.56 -10.39
N PRO A 81 -17.22 -19.92 -9.97
CA PRO A 81 -18.03 -20.78 -10.79
C PRO A 81 -18.27 -20.02 -12.09
N ARG A 82 -18.02 -20.71 -13.21
CA ARG A 82 -18.42 -20.23 -14.52
C ARG A 82 -19.95 -20.15 -14.53
N SER A 83 -20.51 -19.02 -14.13
CA SER A 83 -21.89 -18.67 -14.46
C SER A 83 -21.89 -18.39 -15.96
N THR A 84 -22.00 -19.47 -16.72
CA THR A 84 -22.47 -19.47 -18.10
C THR A 84 -23.60 -18.45 -18.20
N PRO A 85 -23.42 -17.35 -18.97
CA PRO A 85 -24.53 -16.48 -19.27
C PRO A 85 -25.46 -17.32 -20.14
N ALA A 86 -26.54 -17.83 -19.53
CA ALA A 86 -27.62 -18.44 -20.26
C ALA A 86 -28.23 -17.35 -21.15
N THR A 87 -27.89 -17.44 -22.44
CA THR A 87 -28.44 -16.64 -23.53
C THR A 87 -29.88 -17.07 -23.82
N ASN A 88 -30.77 -16.07 -23.92
CA ASN A 88 -32.09 -16.04 -24.56
C ASN A 88 -33.11 -17.13 -24.21
#